data_AF-A0A8I2ZIA4-F1
#
_entry.id   AF-A0A8I2ZIA4-F1
#
_cell.length_a   1.000
_cell.length_b   1.000
_cell.length_c   1.000
_cell.angle_alpha   90.00
_cell.angle_beta   90.00
_cell.angle_gamma   90.00
#
_symmetry.space_group_name_H-M   'P 1'
#
loop_
_entity.id
_entity.type
_entity.pdbx_description
1 polymer ?
#
loop_
_entity_poly.entity_id
_entity_poly.type
_entity_poly.pdbx_seq_one_letter_code
_entity_poly.pdbx_strand_id
1 'polypeptide(L)'
;MVLAAGLLRHVLAVHETRTFALLQFNGKEIVRGRIDPIVSPGRVSEHVHGVMGGRNFAPDATGDSMALSMCTNAKAADDKSAYWFPWLYFHDPVTGTFESVDIAYVNVYYL
;
A
#
# COMPACT_ATOMS: atom_id res chain seq x y z
N MET A 1 8.60 62.47 1.55
CA MET A 1 8.31 62.20 0.13
C MET A 1 9.21 61.03 -0.28
N VAL A 2 8.80 59.81 -0.61
CA VAL A 2 7.52 59.08 -0.74
C VAL A 2 7.85 57.61 -0.40
N LEU A 3 6.93 56.93 0.28
CA LEU A 3 6.98 55.49 0.58
C LEU A 3 6.99 54.65 -0.71
N ALA A 4 7.83 53.61 -0.76
CA ALA A 4 7.64 52.50 -1.69
C ALA A 4 6.96 51.34 -0.93
N ALA A 5 5.66 51.17 -1.16
CA ALA A 5 4.87 50.08 -0.60
C ALA A 5 5.22 48.75 -1.30
N GLY A 6 5.74 47.78 -0.54
CA GLY A 6 5.95 46.42 -1.01
C GLY A 6 4.61 45.70 -1.20
N LEU A 7 4.32 45.25 -2.42
CA LEU A 7 3.19 44.37 -2.69
C LEU A 7 3.56 42.94 -2.25
N LEU A 8 3.13 42.56 -1.04
CA LEU A 8 3.24 41.18 -0.58
C LEU A 8 2.17 40.34 -1.29
N ARG A 9 2.56 39.67 -2.38
CA ARG A 9 1.72 38.67 -3.06
C ARG A 9 1.47 37.51 -2.10
N HIS A 10 0.30 37.50 -1.47
CA HIS A 10 -0.21 36.30 -0.82
C HIS A 10 -0.59 35.33 -1.94
N VAL A 11 0.29 34.37 -2.22
CA VAL A 11 -0.11 33.16 -2.93
C VAL A 11 -1.04 32.43 -1.98
N LEU A 12 -2.35 32.57 -2.20
CA LEU A 12 -3.30 31.62 -1.64
C LEU A 12 -2.97 30.27 -2.27
N ALA A 13 -2.36 29.38 -1.50
CA ALA A 13 -2.32 27.98 -1.87
C ALA A 13 -3.79 27.54 -1.98
N VAL A 14 -4.24 27.24 -3.20
CA VAL A 14 -5.48 26.49 -3.39
C VAL A 14 -5.32 25.22 -2.57
N HIS A 15 -6.13 25.11 -1.53
CA HIS A 15 -6.30 23.85 -0.83
C HIS A 15 -6.98 22.92 -1.83
N GLU A 16 -6.18 22.07 -2.49
CA GLU A 16 -6.68 20.94 -3.26
C GLU A 16 -7.68 20.19 -2.38
N THR A 17 -8.97 20.31 -2.68
CA THR A 17 -10.05 19.61 -1.96
C THR A 17 -9.95 18.14 -2.29
N ARG A 18 -9.02 17.45 -1.65
CA ARG A 18 -8.95 15.99 -1.69
C ARG A 18 -9.91 15.48 -0.63
N THR A 19 -10.87 14.66 -1.06
CA THR A 19 -11.79 13.94 -0.17
C THR A 19 -11.16 12.65 0.36
N PHE A 20 -9.86 12.44 0.12
CA PHE A 20 -9.13 11.25 0.49
C PHE A 20 -7.62 11.53 0.65
N ALA A 21 -6.94 10.70 1.45
CA ALA A 21 -5.49 10.63 1.48
C ALA A 21 -4.99 9.44 0.64
N LEU A 22 -3.88 9.64 -0.09
CA LEU A 22 -3.27 8.61 -0.93
C LEU A 22 -2.00 8.08 -0.26
N LEU A 23 -1.95 6.79 -0.02
CA LEU A 23 -0.73 6.08 0.34
C LEU A 23 -0.18 5.34 -0.87
N GLN A 24 1.10 5.57 -1.13
CA GLN A 24 1.85 4.95 -2.21
C GLN A 24 2.98 4.09 -1.66
N PHE A 25 3.53 3.23 -2.50
CA PHE A 25 4.62 2.32 -2.13
C PHE A 25 5.82 2.43 -3.08
N ASN A 26 6.95 1.96 -2.61
CA ASN A 26 8.20 1.81 -3.35
C ASN A 26 8.33 0.36 -3.83
N GLY A 27 8.63 0.16 -5.11
CA GLY A 27 8.87 -1.18 -5.66
C GLY A 27 7.63 -2.06 -5.76
N LYS A 28 7.85 -3.37 -5.64
CA LYS A 28 6.83 -4.44 -5.72
C LYS A 28 6.39 -4.89 -4.32
N GLU A 29 5.45 -5.82 -4.28
CA GLU A 29 5.01 -6.52 -3.07
C GLU A 29 6.17 -7.13 -2.29
N ILE A 30 6.08 -7.07 -0.96
CA ILE A 30 7.05 -7.68 -0.05
C ILE A 30 6.84 -9.19 0.07
N VAL A 31 5.60 -9.65 -0.20
CA VAL A 31 5.20 -11.05 -0.17
C VAL A 31 4.14 -11.29 -1.24
N ARG A 32 4.27 -12.42 -1.95
CA ARG A 32 3.23 -13.01 -2.80
C ARG A 32 3.05 -14.48 -2.41
N GLY A 33 1.92 -14.84 -1.80
CA GLY A 33 1.74 -16.21 -1.30
C GLY A 33 0.40 -16.46 -0.61
N ARG A 34 0.11 -17.74 -0.30
CA ARG A 34 -1.10 -18.18 0.40
C ARG A 34 -1.01 -17.93 1.91
N ILE A 35 -0.95 -16.66 2.30
CA ILE A 35 -0.71 -16.22 3.67
C ILE A 35 -1.79 -15.21 4.06
N ASP A 36 -2.49 -15.47 5.17
CA ASP A 36 -3.51 -14.56 5.71
C ASP A 36 -3.51 -14.63 7.25
N PRO A 37 -2.89 -13.65 7.94
CA PRO A 37 -2.81 -13.65 9.40
C PRO A 37 -4.13 -13.33 10.11
N ILE A 38 -5.19 -12.93 9.39
CA ILE A 38 -6.51 -12.66 9.96
C ILE A 38 -7.42 -13.88 9.79
N VAL A 39 -7.60 -14.37 8.55
CA VAL A 39 -8.58 -15.41 8.24
C VAL A 39 -8.01 -16.81 8.46
N SER A 40 -6.73 -17.03 8.14
CA SER A 40 -6.05 -18.32 8.27
C SER A 40 -4.74 -18.25 9.07
N PRO A 41 -4.77 -17.78 10.33
CA PRO A 41 -3.54 -17.53 11.10
C PRO A 41 -2.71 -18.81 11.25
N GLY A 42 -1.41 -18.72 10.93
CA GLY A 42 -0.45 -19.82 11.00
C GLY A 42 -0.70 -20.97 10.02
N ARG A 43 -1.64 -20.81 9.08
CA ARG A 43 -2.05 -21.86 8.12
C ARG A 43 -2.02 -21.32 6.70
N VAL A 44 -2.13 -22.26 5.75
CA VAL A 44 -2.20 -21.91 4.33
C VAL A 44 -3.56 -21.28 4.03
N SER A 45 -3.57 -20.07 3.47
CA SER A 45 -4.80 -19.36 3.09
C SER A 45 -5.50 -19.97 1.88
N GLU A 46 -6.81 -19.76 1.74
CA GLU A 46 -7.62 -20.26 0.63
C GLU A 46 -7.17 -19.72 -0.73
N HIS A 47 -6.62 -18.49 -0.78
CA HIS A 47 -6.11 -17.87 -2.00
C HIS A 47 -4.77 -17.18 -1.80
N VAL A 48 -4.15 -16.73 -2.89
CA VAL A 48 -2.86 -16.03 -2.89
C VAL A 48 -3.09 -14.55 -2.61
N HIS A 49 -2.30 -13.99 -1.71
CA HIS A 49 -2.25 -12.57 -1.44
C HIS A 49 -0.97 -11.94 -1.98
N GLY A 50 -1.07 -10.72 -2.50
CA GLY A 50 0.04 -9.78 -2.61
C GLY A 50 0.02 -8.85 -1.41
N VAL A 51 1.18 -8.48 -0.88
CA VAL A 51 1.30 -7.68 0.35
C VAL A 51 2.25 -6.51 0.16
N MET A 52 1.81 -5.32 0.57
CA MET A 52 2.64 -4.13 0.73
C MET A 52 2.71 -3.74 2.21
N GLY A 53 3.75 -3.01 2.61
CA GLY A 53 3.87 -2.41 3.94
C GLY A 53 5.06 -2.91 4.76
N GLY A 54 4.82 -3.14 6.05
CA GLY A 54 5.84 -3.48 7.05
C GLY A 54 6.49 -4.85 6.86
N ARG A 55 7.81 -4.92 7.11
CA ARG A 55 8.62 -6.14 6.91
C ARG A 55 8.27 -7.31 7.83
N ASN A 56 7.61 -7.08 8.98
CA ASN A 56 7.25 -8.17 9.90
C ASN A 56 6.01 -8.95 9.47
N PHE A 57 5.48 -8.73 8.25
CA PHE A 57 4.37 -9.54 7.75
C PHE A 57 4.73 -11.03 7.75
N ALA A 58 3.91 -11.82 8.41
CA ALA A 58 4.09 -13.26 8.61
C ALA A 58 2.71 -13.95 8.73
N PRO A 59 2.63 -15.28 8.58
CA PRO A 59 1.37 -16.02 8.66
C PRO A 59 0.59 -15.87 9.97
N ASP A 60 1.23 -15.47 11.05
CA ASP A 60 0.67 -15.26 12.39
C ASP A 60 0.90 -13.83 12.90
N ALA A 61 1.18 -12.89 12.00
CA ALA A 61 1.44 -11.50 12.37
C ALA A 61 0.24 -10.85 13.07
N THR A 62 0.52 -10.19 14.19
CA THR A 62 -0.40 -9.33 14.94
C THR A 62 -0.09 -7.85 14.71
N GLY A 63 -0.99 -6.96 15.12
CA GLY A 63 -0.72 -5.51 15.13
C GLY A 63 0.56 -5.14 15.88
N ASP A 64 0.79 -5.75 17.05
CA ASP A 64 2.00 -5.54 17.84
C ASP A 64 3.27 -5.99 17.10
N SER A 65 3.22 -7.16 16.46
CA SER A 65 4.35 -7.64 15.67
C SER A 65 4.64 -6.75 14.46
N MET A 66 3.59 -6.22 13.81
CA MET A 66 3.71 -5.31 12.68
C MET A 66 4.29 -3.96 13.09
N ALA A 67 3.89 -3.42 14.25
CA ALA A 67 4.42 -2.17 14.80
C ALA A 67 5.94 -2.23 15.06
N LEU A 68 6.49 -3.41 15.29
CA LEU A 68 7.93 -3.66 15.44
C LEU A 68 8.69 -3.80 14.10
N SER A 69 8.04 -3.57 12.95
CA SER A 69 8.69 -3.66 11.64
C SER A 69 9.82 -2.64 11.51
N MET A 70 11.05 -3.13 11.32
CA MET A 70 12.23 -2.28 11.13
C MET A 70 12.12 -1.39 9.88
N CYS A 71 11.45 -1.85 8.83
CA CYS A 71 11.25 -1.10 7.59
C CYS A 71 9.87 -1.42 6.97
N THR A 72 9.50 -0.59 5.99
CA THR A 72 8.27 -0.69 5.20
C THR A 72 8.58 -0.33 3.76
N ASN A 73 7.87 -0.90 2.78
CA ASN A 73 7.93 -0.39 1.40
C ASN A 73 6.92 0.75 1.15
N ALA A 74 6.12 1.17 2.15
CA ALA A 74 5.29 2.36 2.06
C ALA A 74 6.15 3.63 1.90
N LYS A 75 5.67 4.63 1.14
CA LYS A 75 6.33 5.94 1.03
C LYS A 75 6.25 6.75 2.33
N ALA A 76 5.22 6.52 3.14
CA ALA A 76 5.18 6.99 4.51
C ALA A 76 6.05 6.05 5.36
N ALA A 77 7.28 6.47 5.69
CA ALA A 77 8.27 5.59 6.31
C ALA A 77 7.85 5.03 7.68
N ASP A 78 6.97 5.72 8.39
CA ASP A 78 6.43 5.32 9.69
C ASP A 78 5.22 4.38 9.58
N ASP A 79 4.66 4.19 8.39
CA ASP A 79 3.56 3.25 8.19
C ASP A 79 4.08 1.81 8.14
N LYS A 80 3.86 1.09 9.24
CA LYS A 80 4.23 -0.31 9.41
C LYS A 80 3.07 -1.29 9.21
N SER A 81 1.92 -0.80 8.75
CA SER A 81 0.74 -1.63 8.50
C SER A 81 1.00 -2.64 7.37
N ALA A 82 0.15 -3.66 7.25
CA ALA A 82 0.15 -4.56 6.11
C ALA A 82 -1.08 -4.30 5.24
N TYR A 83 -0.85 -4.06 3.95
CA TYR A 83 -1.88 -3.88 2.93
C TYR A 83 -1.83 -5.10 2.02
N TRP A 84 -2.74 -6.05 2.24
CA TRP A 84 -2.81 -7.25 1.42
C TRP A 84 -4.10 -7.28 0.59
N PHE A 85 -3.99 -7.89 -0.58
CA PHE A 85 -5.06 -7.99 -1.56
C PHE A 85 -4.97 -9.34 -2.28
N PRO A 86 -6.10 -9.91 -2.74
CA PRO A 86 -6.09 -11.15 -3.51
C PRO A 86 -5.31 -10.96 -4.81
N TRP A 87 -4.43 -11.91 -5.12
CA TRP A 87 -3.62 -11.86 -6.34
C TRP A 87 -4.48 -12.08 -7.58
N LEU A 88 -4.22 -11.29 -8.61
CA LEU A 88 -4.96 -11.36 -9.86
C LEU A 88 -4.40 -12.46 -10.76
N TYR A 89 -5.30 -13.27 -11.32
CA TYR A 89 -4.99 -14.27 -12.33
C TYR A 89 -5.82 -14.00 -13.58
N PHE A 90 -5.18 -14.12 -14.74
CA PHE A 90 -5.84 -14.14 -16.03
C PHE A 90 -6.19 -15.58 -16.38
N HIS A 91 -7.46 -15.82 -16.73
CA HIS A 91 -7.88 -17.11 -17.26
C HIS A 91 -7.77 -17.08 -18.79
N ASP A 92 -6.81 -17.80 -19.33
CA ASP A 92 -6.56 -17.83 -20.77
C ASP A 92 -7.69 -18.60 -21.47
N PRO A 93 -8.47 -17.97 -22.37
CA PRO A 93 -9.58 -18.62 -23.07
C PRO A 93 -9.12 -19.66 -24.09
N VAL A 94 -7.85 -19.66 -24.50
CA VAL A 94 -7.29 -20.60 -25.48
C VAL A 94 -6.72 -21.83 -24.79
N THR A 95 -5.87 -21.65 -23.77
CA THR A 95 -5.27 -22.79 -23.05
C THR A 95 -6.12 -23.31 -21.90
N GLY A 96 -7.08 -22.51 -21.42
CA GLY A 96 -7.91 -22.82 -20.24
C GLY A 96 -7.16 -22.72 -18.92
N THR A 97 -5.93 -22.22 -18.92
CA THR A 97 -5.05 -22.14 -17.73
C THR A 97 -5.12 -20.77 -17.05
N PHE A 98 -4.66 -20.70 -15.80
CA PHE A 98 -4.56 -19.46 -15.04
C PHE A 98 -3.11 -18.97 -15.00
N GLU A 99 -2.90 -17.72 -15.41
CA GLU A 99 -1.60 -17.05 -15.39
C GLU A 99 -1.62 -15.90 -14.39
N SER A 100 -0.56 -15.76 -13.59
CA SER A 100 -0.46 -14.65 -12.64
C SER A 100 -0.27 -13.33 -13.39
N VAL A 101 -1.05 -12.32 -13.04
CA VAL A 101 -0.88 -10.96 -13.57
C VAL A 101 0.10 -10.19 -12.71
N ASP A 102 1.15 -9.63 -13.32
CA ASP A 102 2.08 -8.78 -12.59
C ASP A 102 1.50 -7.39 -12.33
N ILE A 103 1.48 -6.99 -11.06
CA ILE A 103 0.96 -5.71 -10.62
C ILE A 103 2.02 -4.63 -10.83
N ALA A 104 1.70 -3.60 -11.62
CA ALA A 104 2.63 -2.51 -11.92
C ALA A 104 2.94 -1.64 -10.69
N TYR A 105 1.88 -1.16 -10.02
CA TYR A 105 1.92 -0.33 -8.81
C TYR A 105 0.67 -0.55 -7.95
N VAL A 106 0.75 -0.19 -6.68
CA VAL A 106 -0.36 -0.23 -5.71
C VAL A 106 -0.55 1.16 -5.11
N ASN A 107 -1.81 1.58 -4.97
CA ASN A 107 -2.22 2.79 -4.26
C ASN A 107 -3.33 2.44 -3.28
N VAL A 108 -3.25 2.97 -2.07
CA VAL A 108 -4.31 2.86 -1.05
C VAL A 108 -4.93 4.23 -0.84
N TYR A 109 -6.26 4.27 -0.85
CA TYR A 109 -7.06 5.48 -0.70
C TYR A 109 -7.74 5.45 0.67
N TYR A 110 -7.46 6.44 1.52
CA TYR A 110 -8.14 6.65 2.80
C TYR A 110 -9.22 7.71 2.62
N LEU A 111 -10.47 7.34 2.89
CA LEU A 111 -11.64 8.22 2.81
C LEU A 111 -11.94 8.89 4.14
#